data_AF-A0A1F6E614-F1
#
_entry.id   AF-A0A1F6E614-F1
#
_cell.length_a   1.000
_cell.length_b   1.000
_cell.length_c   1.000
_cell.angle_alpha   90.00
_cell.angle_beta   90.00
_cell.angle_gamma   90.00
#
_symmetry.space_group_name_H-M   'P 1'
#
loop_
_entity.id
_entity.type
_entity.pdbx_description
1 polymer ?
#
loop_
_entity_poly.entity_id
_entity_poly.type
_entity_poly.pdbx_seq_one_letter_code
_entity_poly.pdbx_strand_id
1 'polypeptide(L)'
;MIFLQWTLFYAVPAAVAVYLKNKQPRVRNRVLILHAGVIVSVILLSAVGLRLTWQFSLLSLVATVAGVLFSTYLLGTHGTLYSLSAFIQEWCILLAGSYLSDGYGVVFGAAATALVFAFAHQTVERELIWKLPLIFLWGCVSIILYSWLHDPLLNIGLHAGLGVILIYKGFLFTNRGRDIVL
;
A
#
# COMPACT_ATOMS: atom_id res chain seq x y z
N MET A 1 -8.21 15.71 17.65
CA MET A 1 -6.77 15.83 17.32
C MET A 1 -6.31 14.73 16.36
N ILE A 2 -6.67 13.46 16.61
CA ILE A 2 -6.31 12.30 15.75
C ILE A 2 -6.68 12.50 14.28
N PHE A 3 -7.94 12.83 13.98
CA PHE A 3 -8.38 13.02 12.59
C PHE A 3 -7.60 14.12 11.84
N LEU A 4 -7.29 15.24 12.52
CA LEU A 4 -6.51 16.33 11.93
C LEU A 4 -5.08 15.89 11.62
N GLN A 5 -4.41 15.21 12.55
CA GLN A 5 -3.05 14.69 12.33
C GLN A 5 -3.04 13.61 11.24
N TRP A 6 -4.00 12.69 11.24
CA TRP A 6 -4.16 11.72 10.15
C TRP A 6 -4.35 12.42 8.80
N THR A 7 -5.18 13.47 8.76
CA THR A 7 -5.40 14.25 7.54
C THR A 7 -4.08 14.89 7.06
N LEU A 8 -3.36 15.57 7.96
CA LEU A 8 -2.14 16.29 7.61
C LEU A 8 -0.96 15.37 7.29
N PHE A 9 -0.87 14.20 7.92
CA PHE A 9 0.28 13.30 7.80
C PHE A 9 0.06 12.16 6.82
N TYR A 10 -1.18 11.83 6.47
CA TYR A 10 -1.49 10.78 5.50
C TYR A 10 -2.27 11.30 4.29
N ALA A 11 -3.47 11.88 4.50
CA ALA A 11 -4.33 12.25 3.39
C ALA A 11 -3.76 13.39 2.53
N VAL A 12 -3.18 14.42 3.15
CA VAL A 12 -2.59 15.56 2.44
C VAL A 12 -1.34 15.14 1.64
N PRO A 13 -0.35 14.42 2.20
CA PRO A 13 0.78 13.92 1.41
C PRO A 13 0.34 13.03 0.24
N ALA A 14 -0.66 12.17 0.44
CA ALA A 14 -1.23 11.38 -0.65
C ALA A 14 -1.86 12.25 -1.76
N ALA A 15 -2.67 13.25 -1.39
CA ALA A 15 -3.29 14.17 -2.34
C ALA A 15 -2.24 14.99 -3.12
N VAL A 16 -1.20 15.48 -2.44
CA VAL A 16 -0.08 16.19 -3.05
C VAL A 16 0.68 15.28 -4.02
N ALA A 17 0.97 14.04 -3.61
CA ALA A 17 1.65 13.07 -4.47
C ALA A 17 0.84 12.74 -5.72
N VAL A 18 -0.48 12.56 -5.60
CA VAL A 18 -1.38 12.36 -6.75
C VAL A 18 -1.37 13.56 -7.69
N TYR A 19 -1.48 14.78 -7.15
CA TYR A 19 -1.44 16.01 -7.93
C TYR A 19 -0.11 16.14 -8.71
N LEU A 20 1.02 15.91 -8.04
CA LEU A 20 2.35 16.01 -8.64
C LEU A 20 2.60 14.89 -9.67
N LYS A 21 2.15 13.65 -9.39
CA LYS A 21 2.20 12.52 -10.33
C LYS A 21 1.50 12.85 -11.64
N ASN A 22 0.34 13.48 -11.61
CA ASN A 22 -0.45 13.79 -12.81
C ASN A 22 0.23 14.83 -13.72
N LYS A 23 1.25 15.55 -13.21
CA LYS A 23 2.08 16.46 -14.01
C LYS A 23 3.30 15.79 -14.65
N GLN A 24 3.56 14.51 -14.38
CA GLN A 24 4.77 13.84 -14.86
C GLN A 24 4.53 13.06 -16.16
N PRO A 25 5.31 13.30 -17.23
CA PRO A 25 5.16 12.57 -18.48
C PRO A 25 5.64 11.11 -18.36
N ARG A 26 6.73 10.87 -17.60
CA ARG A 26 7.37 9.55 -17.48
C ARG A 26 6.77 8.73 -16.34
N VAL A 27 6.44 7.46 -16.59
CA VAL A 27 5.88 6.54 -15.58
C VAL A 27 6.79 6.39 -14.37
N ARG A 28 8.11 6.27 -14.58
CA ARG A 28 9.10 6.20 -13.49
C ARG A 28 8.98 7.39 -12.52
N ASN A 29 8.78 8.60 -13.04
CA ASN A 29 8.67 9.78 -12.18
C ASN A 29 7.33 9.79 -11.41
N ARG A 30 6.25 9.31 -12.04
CA ARG A 30 4.95 9.15 -11.38
C ARG A 30 5.06 8.22 -10.17
N VAL A 31 5.71 7.08 -10.36
CA VAL A 31 6.00 6.10 -9.30
C VAL A 31 6.80 6.72 -8.17
N LEU A 32 7.92 7.37 -8.49
CA LEU A 32 8.83 7.91 -7.49
C LEU A 32 8.14 8.96 -6.62
N ILE A 33 7.29 9.80 -7.24
CA ILE A 33 6.50 10.80 -6.51
C ILE A 33 5.48 10.13 -5.58
N LEU A 34 4.79 9.08 -6.02
CA LEU A 34 3.87 8.34 -5.15
C LEU A 34 4.60 7.74 -3.95
N HIS A 35 5.72 7.05 -4.17
CA HIS A 35 6.52 6.48 -3.09
C HIS A 35 7.10 7.55 -2.16
N ALA A 36 7.54 8.69 -2.69
CA ALA A 36 7.98 9.81 -1.87
C ALA A 36 6.86 10.30 -0.94
N GLY A 37 5.63 10.43 -1.45
CA GLY A 37 4.46 10.76 -0.63
C GLY A 37 4.20 9.74 0.47
N VAL A 38 4.26 8.44 0.13
CA VAL A 38 4.08 7.34 1.09
C VAL A 38 5.18 7.36 2.18
N ILE A 39 6.44 7.55 1.80
CA ILE A 39 7.58 7.62 2.73
C ILE A 39 7.44 8.83 3.65
N VAL A 40 7.06 10.00 3.12
CA VAL A 40 6.77 11.20 3.93
C VAL A 40 5.68 10.90 4.94
N SER A 41 4.59 10.23 4.54
CA SER A 41 3.54 9.82 5.48
C SER A 41 4.03 8.87 6.57
N VAL A 42 4.85 7.86 6.24
CA VAL A 42 5.46 6.97 7.22
C VAL A 42 6.28 7.76 8.24
N ILE A 43 7.11 8.70 7.78
CA ILE A 43 7.97 9.53 8.65
C ILE A 43 7.10 10.41 9.58
N LEU A 44 6.11 11.11 9.04
CA LEU A 44 5.26 12.03 9.80
C LEU A 44 4.41 11.30 10.85
N LEU A 45 3.81 10.16 10.48
CA LEU A 45 3.05 9.32 11.42
C LEU A 45 3.99 8.76 12.50
N SER A 46 5.18 8.29 12.14
CA SER A 46 6.16 7.80 13.11
C SER A 46 6.64 8.89 14.07
N ALA A 47 6.74 10.15 13.60
CA ALA A 47 7.19 11.29 14.40
C ALA A 47 6.21 11.66 15.54
N VAL A 48 4.92 11.35 15.40
CA VAL A 48 3.94 11.49 16.49
C VAL A 48 3.87 10.26 17.42
N GLY A 49 4.84 9.37 17.31
CA GLY A 49 4.99 8.23 18.22
C GLY A 49 4.22 6.97 17.78
N LEU A 50 3.57 6.97 16.62
CA LEU A 50 2.95 5.77 16.08
C LEU A 50 4.01 4.73 15.73
N ARG A 51 3.81 3.53 16.25
CA ARG A 51 4.57 2.35 15.91
C ARG A 51 3.58 1.22 15.74
N LEU A 52 3.79 0.40 14.72
CA LEU A 52 3.04 -0.84 14.61
C LEU A 52 3.46 -1.75 15.77
N THR A 53 2.49 -2.24 16.53
CA THR A 53 2.71 -3.36 17.44
C THR A 53 3.06 -4.57 16.57
N TRP A 54 4.13 -5.26 16.96
CA TRP A 54 4.65 -6.35 16.16
C TRP A 54 4.77 -7.59 17.02
N GLN A 55 3.94 -8.58 16.73
CA GLN A 55 4.18 -9.95 17.18
C GLN A 55 5.09 -10.63 16.17
N PHE A 56 6.40 -10.65 16.45
CA PHE A 56 7.34 -11.33 15.58
C PHE A 56 7.10 -12.84 15.62
N SER A 57 6.80 -13.41 14.45
CA SER A 57 6.67 -14.85 14.25
C SER A 57 7.61 -15.30 13.14
N LEU A 58 8.37 -16.37 13.40
CA LEU A 58 9.24 -16.98 12.40
C LEU A 58 8.45 -17.42 11.16
N LEU A 59 7.22 -17.89 11.36
CA LEU A 59 6.32 -18.28 10.26
C LEU A 59 6.02 -17.10 9.34
N SER A 60 5.79 -15.92 9.91
CA SER A 60 5.46 -14.71 9.16
C SER A 60 6.65 -14.19 8.38
N LEU A 61 7.86 -14.26 8.96
CA LEU A 61 9.10 -13.98 8.23
C LEU A 61 9.27 -14.94 7.04
N VAL A 62 9.07 -16.25 7.25
CA VAL A 62 9.14 -17.25 6.18
C VAL A 62 8.11 -16.97 5.09
N ALA A 63 6.87 -16.62 5.47
CA ALA A 63 5.82 -16.25 4.53
C ALA A 63 6.18 -15.01 3.71
N THR A 64 6.74 -13.97 4.33
CA THR A 64 7.22 -12.78 3.62
C THR A 64 8.34 -13.11 2.64
N VAL A 65 9.36 -13.87 3.06
CA VAL A 65 10.47 -14.28 2.19
C VAL A 65 9.98 -15.14 1.03
N ALA A 66 9.10 -16.11 1.30
CA ALA A 66 8.48 -16.93 0.26
C ALA A 66 7.67 -16.08 -0.73
N GLY A 67 6.94 -15.06 -0.25
CA GLY A 67 6.21 -14.11 -1.09
C GLY A 67 7.13 -13.27 -2.00
N VAL A 68 8.27 -12.81 -1.48
CA VAL A 68 9.29 -12.10 -2.29
C VAL A 68 9.85 -13.02 -3.36
N LEU A 69 10.30 -14.22 -2.98
CA LEU A 69 10.86 -15.20 -3.93
C LEU A 69 9.84 -15.60 -4.99
N PHE A 70 8.58 -15.81 -4.60
CA PHE A 70 7.49 -16.11 -5.51
C PHE A 70 7.23 -14.95 -6.49
N SER A 71 7.28 -13.72 -6.00
CA SER A 71 7.12 -12.53 -6.84
C SER A 71 8.25 -12.41 -7.86
N THR A 72 9.49 -12.61 -7.40
CA THR A 72 10.69 -12.64 -8.26
C THR A 72 10.61 -13.77 -9.29
N TYR A 73 10.10 -14.94 -8.92
CA TYR A 73 9.90 -16.05 -9.85
C TYR A 73 8.90 -15.70 -10.97
N LEU A 74 7.77 -15.07 -10.63
CA LEU A 74 6.72 -14.76 -11.61
C LEU A 74 7.06 -13.58 -12.54
N LEU A 75 7.71 -12.54 -12.01
CA LEU A 75 7.91 -11.27 -12.74
C LEU A 75 9.39 -10.86 -12.88
N GLY A 76 10.34 -11.69 -12.44
CA GLY A 76 11.76 -11.36 -12.45
C GLY A 76 12.10 -10.19 -11.51
N THR A 77 12.98 -9.29 -11.96
CA THR A 77 13.40 -8.10 -11.20
C THR A 77 12.24 -7.16 -10.88
N HIS A 78 11.22 -7.09 -11.74
CA HIS A 78 10.00 -6.33 -11.47
C HIS A 78 9.24 -6.89 -10.26
N GLY A 79 9.23 -8.21 -10.06
CA GLY A 79 8.62 -8.83 -8.89
C GLY A 79 9.29 -8.44 -7.58
N THR A 80 10.62 -8.29 -7.59
CA THR A 80 11.39 -7.79 -6.43
C THR A 80 11.04 -6.33 -6.13
N LEU A 81 11.02 -5.48 -7.15
CA LEU A 81 10.62 -4.08 -7.01
C LEU A 81 9.18 -3.94 -6.51
N TYR A 82 8.28 -4.80 -7.00
CA TYR A 82 6.90 -4.84 -6.55
C TYR A 82 6.82 -5.20 -5.07
N SER A 83 7.57 -6.20 -4.63
CA SER A 83 7.59 -6.61 -3.22
C SER A 83 8.08 -5.50 -2.30
N LEU A 84 9.11 -4.74 -2.72
CA LEU A 84 9.59 -3.57 -1.97
C LEU A 84 8.53 -2.45 -1.95
N SER A 85 7.86 -2.22 -3.08
CA SER A 85 6.77 -1.26 -3.19
C SER A 85 5.61 -1.63 -2.24
N ALA A 86 5.19 -2.90 -2.28
CA ALA A 86 4.16 -3.45 -1.40
C ALA A 86 4.54 -3.28 0.08
N PHE A 87 5.81 -3.54 0.45
CA PHE A 87 6.29 -3.31 1.81
C PHE A 87 6.06 -1.86 2.27
N ILE A 88 6.52 -0.88 1.49
CA ILE A 88 6.45 0.54 1.85
C ILE A 88 4.99 1.01 1.93
N GLN A 89 4.18 0.61 0.96
CA GLN A 89 2.76 0.96 0.91
C GLN A 89 1.99 0.34 2.06
N GLU A 90 2.14 -0.96 2.30
CA GLU A 90 1.44 -1.70 3.35
C GLU A 90 1.79 -1.12 4.72
N TRP A 91 3.07 -0.86 4.97
CA TRP A 91 3.51 -0.24 6.23
C TRP A 91 2.81 1.09 6.48
N CYS A 92 2.69 1.92 5.44
CA CYS A 92 2.03 3.22 5.52
C CYS A 92 0.52 3.10 5.79
N ILE A 93 -0.19 2.23 5.06
CA ILE A 93 -1.65 2.07 5.28
C ILE A 93 -1.94 1.50 6.66
N LEU A 94 -1.09 0.59 7.17
CA LEU A 94 -1.27 0.02 8.50
C LEU A 94 -1.03 1.08 9.59
N LEU A 95 -0.02 1.94 9.44
CA LEU A 95 0.22 3.04 10.37
C LEU A 95 -0.97 4.02 10.39
N ALA A 96 -1.39 4.47 9.20
CA ALA A 96 -2.48 5.43 9.06
C ALA A 96 -3.82 4.85 9.54
N GLY A 97 -4.10 3.60 9.16
CA GLY A 97 -5.30 2.87 9.53
C GLY A 97 -5.40 2.63 11.03
N SER A 98 -4.32 2.17 11.66
CA SER A 98 -4.26 1.96 13.12
C SER A 98 -4.48 3.27 13.86
N TYR A 99 -3.81 4.34 13.44
CA TYR A 99 -3.94 5.64 14.10
C TYR A 99 -5.37 6.16 14.11
N LEU A 100 -6.06 6.04 12.98
CA LEU A 100 -7.45 6.47 12.90
C LEU A 100 -8.39 5.52 13.64
N SER A 101 -8.06 4.22 13.67
CA SER A 101 -8.81 3.19 14.39
C SER A 101 -8.80 3.42 15.90
N ASP A 102 -7.69 3.89 16.47
CA ASP A 102 -7.57 4.20 17.90
C ASP A 102 -8.54 5.29 18.36
N GLY A 103 -8.87 6.24 17.47
CA GLY A 103 -9.78 7.34 17.78
C GLY A 103 -11.24 7.11 17.40
N TYR A 104 -11.51 6.30 16.37
CA TYR A 104 -12.81 6.24 15.71
C TYR A 104 -13.31 4.82 15.42
N GLY A 105 -12.56 3.79 15.84
CA GLY A 105 -12.89 2.38 15.63
C GLY A 105 -12.34 1.81 14.32
N VAL A 106 -12.08 0.50 14.32
CA VAL A 106 -11.37 -0.20 13.24
C VAL A 106 -12.07 -0.10 11.88
N VAL A 107 -13.40 -0.18 11.86
CA VAL A 107 -14.16 -0.14 10.60
C VAL A 107 -14.01 1.22 9.91
N PHE A 108 -14.13 2.32 10.69
CA PHE A 108 -13.96 3.66 10.16
C PHE A 108 -12.51 3.92 9.77
N GLY A 109 -11.55 3.54 10.63
CA GLY A 109 -10.12 3.68 10.36
C GLY A 109 -9.69 2.97 9.08
N ALA A 110 -10.19 1.75 8.88
CA ALA A 110 -9.97 0.95 7.68
C ALA A 110 -10.59 1.62 6.44
N ALA A 111 -11.88 1.97 6.48
CA ALA A 111 -12.58 2.53 5.33
C ALA A 111 -11.99 3.89 4.90
N ALA A 112 -11.76 4.82 5.83
CA ALA A 112 -11.23 6.14 5.49
C ALA A 112 -9.81 6.08 4.93
N THR A 113 -8.95 5.21 5.49
CA THR A 113 -7.57 5.02 5.01
C THR A 113 -7.55 4.33 3.66
N ALA A 114 -8.29 3.23 3.50
CA ALA A 114 -8.36 2.49 2.24
C ALA A 114 -8.94 3.33 1.10
N LEU A 115 -9.85 4.27 1.39
CA LEU A 115 -10.40 5.18 0.39
C LEU A 115 -9.32 6.08 -0.22
N VAL A 116 -8.52 6.75 0.63
CA VAL A 116 -7.39 7.59 0.18
C VAL A 116 -6.38 6.74 -0.60
N PHE A 117 -6.05 5.55 -0.09
CA PHE A 117 -5.16 4.61 -0.75
C PHE A 117 -5.66 4.22 -2.17
N ALA A 118 -6.95 3.87 -2.29
CA ALA A 118 -7.54 3.51 -3.57
C ALA A 118 -7.51 4.67 -4.58
N PHE A 119 -7.84 5.89 -4.14
CA PHE A 119 -7.75 7.07 -5.01
C PHE A 119 -6.31 7.38 -5.45
N ALA A 120 -5.31 7.16 -4.58
CA ALA A 120 -3.91 7.33 -4.97
C ALA A 120 -3.47 6.35 -6.07
N HIS A 121 -4.10 5.18 -6.10
CA HIS A 121 -3.91 4.13 -7.11
C HIS A 121 -4.67 4.37 -8.40
N GLN A 122 -5.55 5.36 -8.47
CA GLN A 122 -6.15 5.77 -9.74
C GLN A 122 -5.02 6.20 -10.69
N THR A 123 -4.81 5.45 -11.76
CA THR A 123 -3.93 5.87 -12.85
C THR A 123 -4.76 6.70 -13.84
N VAL A 124 -4.04 7.37 -14.75
CA VAL A 124 -4.63 8.25 -15.78
C VAL A 124 -5.44 7.45 -16.81
N GLU A 125 -5.30 6.11 -16.84
CA GLU A 125 -6.07 5.25 -17.73
C GLU A 125 -7.47 5.02 -17.15
N ARG A 126 -8.49 5.56 -17.83
CA ARG A 126 -9.92 5.43 -17.49
C ARG A 126 -10.36 3.97 -17.29
N GLU A 127 -9.62 3.01 -17.84
CA GLU A 127 -9.85 1.57 -17.69
C GLU A 127 -9.59 1.04 -16.27
N LEU A 128 -9.08 1.83 -15.32
CA LEU A 128 -8.78 1.37 -13.96
C LEU A 128 -9.85 1.69 -12.92
N ILE A 129 -10.93 2.40 -13.28
CA ILE A 129 -11.98 2.77 -12.32
C ILE A 129 -12.69 1.55 -11.70
N TRP A 130 -12.82 0.45 -12.46
CA TRP A 130 -13.41 -0.81 -11.97
C TRP A 130 -12.50 -1.57 -11.00
N LYS A 131 -11.21 -1.22 -10.89
CA LYS A 131 -10.27 -1.83 -9.93
C LYS A 131 -10.26 -1.11 -8.59
N LEU A 132 -10.83 0.10 -8.50
CA LEU A 132 -10.91 0.87 -7.26
C LEU A 132 -11.65 0.11 -6.14
N PRO A 133 -12.80 -0.56 -6.39
CA PRO A 133 -13.45 -1.38 -5.37
C PRO A 133 -12.54 -2.50 -4.85
N LEU A 134 -11.77 -3.14 -5.73
CA LEU A 134 -10.85 -4.21 -5.34
C LEU A 134 -9.71 -3.68 -4.46
N ILE A 135 -9.10 -2.55 -4.85
CA ILE A 135 -8.01 -1.92 -4.11
C ILE A 135 -8.52 -1.41 -2.75
N PHE A 136 -9.71 -0.80 -2.73
CA PHE A 136 -10.38 -0.36 -1.52
C PHE A 136 -10.67 -1.53 -0.56
N LEU A 137 -11.28 -2.61 -1.08
CA LEU A 137 -11.58 -3.79 -0.28
C LEU A 137 -10.30 -4.43 0.28
N TRP A 138 -9.25 -4.53 -0.53
CA TRP A 138 -7.95 -5.02 -0.07
C TRP A 138 -7.37 -4.17 1.06
N GLY A 139 -7.37 -2.83 0.91
CA GLY A 139 -6.91 -1.91 1.95
C GLY A 139 -7.69 -2.06 3.26
N CYS A 140 -9.02 -2.20 3.18
CA CYS A 140 -9.87 -2.45 4.34
C CYS A 140 -9.54 -3.79 5.01
N VAL A 141 -9.44 -4.87 4.22
CA VAL A 141 -9.11 -6.21 4.72
C VAL A 141 -7.75 -6.22 5.39
N SER A 142 -6.74 -5.58 4.80
CA SER A 142 -5.40 -5.48 5.39
C SER A 142 -5.44 -4.84 6.78
N ILE A 143 -6.06 -3.66 6.92
CA ILE A 143 -6.10 -2.94 8.21
C ILE A 143 -6.85 -3.76 9.26
N ILE A 144 -7.98 -4.38 8.89
CA ILE A 144 -8.74 -5.24 9.79
C ILE A 144 -7.93 -6.48 10.19
N LEU A 145 -7.26 -7.13 9.23
CA LEU A 145 -6.42 -8.30 9.48
C LEU A 145 -5.27 -7.96 10.44
N TYR A 146 -4.63 -6.80 10.27
CA TYR A 146 -3.61 -6.33 11.20
C TYR A 146 -4.19 -6.03 12.58
N SER A 147 -5.39 -5.46 12.68
CA SER A 147 -6.03 -5.19 13.98
C SER A 147 -6.30 -6.46 14.79
N TRP A 148 -6.41 -7.62 14.13
CA TRP A 148 -6.64 -8.91 14.78
C TRP A 148 -5.34 -9.66 15.07
N LEU A 149 -4.39 -9.64 14.13
CA LEU A 149 -3.19 -10.45 14.20
C LEU A 149 -1.97 -9.71 14.76
N HIS A 150 -1.96 -8.37 14.69
CA HIS A 150 -0.80 -7.53 15.02
C HIS A 150 0.50 -8.00 14.34
N ASP A 151 0.36 -8.46 13.09
CA ASP A 151 1.44 -9.04 12.29
C ASP A 151 1.59 -8.30 10.96
N PRO A 152 2.39 -7.23 10.93
CA PRO A 152 2.58 -6.44 9.72
C PRO A 152 3.34 -7.22 8.63
N LEU A 153 4.20 -8.18 8.99
CA LEU A 153 4.96 -8.96 8.02
C LEU A 153 4.08 -9.90 7.22
N LEU A 154 3.13 -10.55 7.87
CA LEU A 154 2.15 -11.38 7.20
C LEU A 154 1.33 -10.56 6.20
N ASN A 155 0.84 -9.38 6.63
CA ASN A 155 0.11 -8.46 5.76
C ASN A 155 0.94 -8.06 4.53
N ILE A 156 2.20 -7.68 4.72
CA ILE A 156 3.12 -7.36 3.62
C ILE A 156 3.29 -8.56 2.66
N GLY A 157 3.50 -9.76 3.21
CA GLY A 157 3.66 -10.97 2.43
C GLY A 157 2.41 -11.28 1.59
N LEU A 158 1.22 -11.13 2.18
CA LEU A 158 -0.05 -11.30 1.48
C LEU A 158 -0.28 -10.23 0.41
N HIS A 159 0.05 -8.96 0.68
CA HIS A 159 -0.04 -7.89 -0.31
C HIS A 159 0.87 -8.22 -1.51
N ALA A 160 2.15 -8.51 -1.26
CA ALA A 160 3.09 -8.85 -2.33
C ALA A 160 2.64 -10.08 -3.13
N GLY A 161 2.23 -11.16 -2.43
CA GLY A 161 1.81 -12.41 -3.05
C GLY A 161 0.52 -12.29 -3.89
N LEU A 162 -0.54 -11.71 -3.33
CA LEU A 162 -1.80 -11.55 -4.06
C LEU A 162 -1.67 -10.54 -5.19
N GLY A 163 -0.97 -9.44 -4.94
CA GLY A 163 -0.67 -8.43 -5.93
C GLY A 163 0.08 -9.00 -7.13
N VAL A 164 1.15 -9.78 -6.90
CA VAL A 164 1.93 -10.35 -8.00
C VAL A 164 1.12 -11.34 -8.84
N ILE A 165 0.22 -12.12 -8.23
CA ILE A 165 -0.70 -13.02 -8.95
C ILE A 165 -1.61 -12.21 -9.87
N LEU A 166 -2.20 -11.13 -9.37
CA LEU A 166 -3.09 -10.27 -10.15
C LEU A 166 -2.36 -9.54 -11.27
N ILE A 167 -1.10 -9.14 -11.06
CA ILE A 167 -0.25 -8.57 -12.11
C ILE A 167 0.08 -9.62 -13.17
N TYR A 168 0.55 -10.79 -12.76
CA TYR A 168 0.93 -11.88 -13.66
C TYR A 168 -0.24 -12.35 -14.54
N LYS A 169 -1.45 -12.41 -13.97
CA LYS A 169 -2.68 -12.74 -14.70
C LYS A 169 -3.22 -11.62 -15.60
N GLY A 170 -2.61 -10.43 -15.56
CA GLY A 170 -3.02 -9.28 -16.36
C GLY A 170 -4.22 -8.51 -15.79
N PHE A 171 -4.66 -8.82 -14.58
CA PHE A 171 -5.79 -8.12 -13.94
C PHE A 171 -5.41 -6.71 -13.50
N LEU A 172 -4.21 -6.49 -12.95
CA LEU A 172 -3.77 -5.15 -12.50
C LEU A 172 -3.09 -4.34 -13.60
N PHE A 173 -2.28 -4.97 -14.47
CA PHE A 173 -1.65 -4.33 -15.62
C PHE A 173 -1.88 -5.17 -16.88
N THR A 174 -2.40 -4.55 -17.94
CA THR A 174 -2.86 -5.22 -19.17
C THR A 174 -1.71 -5.69 -20.06
N ASN A 175 -0.49 -5.17 -19.90
CA ASN A 175 0.67 -5.61 -20.66
C ASN A 175 1.58 -6.51 -19.82
N ARG A 176 1.66 -7.80 -20.21
CA ARG A 176 2.61 -8.78 -19.66
C ARG A 176 4.05 -8.27 -19.80
N GLY A 177 4.58 -7.66 -18.74
CA GLY A 177 6.02 -7.48 -18.52
C GLY A 177 6.76 -6.41 -19.34
N ARG A 178 6.14 -5.73 -20.30
CA ARG A 178 6.85 -4.72 -21.12
C ARG A 178 6.71 -3.26 -20.65
N ASP A 179 5.65 -2.96 -19.89
CA ASP A 179 5.41 -1.62 -19.34
C ASP A 179 5.23 -1.61 -17.81
N ILE A 180 5.73 -2.65 -17.12
CA ILE A 180 5.76 -2.69 -15.66
C ILE A 180 6.89 -1.74 -15.20
N VAL A 181 6.68 -0.44 -15.36
CA VAL A 181 7.48 0.56 -14.64
C VAL A 181 6.83 0.71 -13.28
N LEU A 182 7.23 -0.17 -12.38
CA LEU A 182 6.90 -0.12 -10.96
C LEU A 182 7.54 1.07 -10.27
#